data_AF-A0A0B2VUF2-F1
#
_entry.id   AF-A0A0B2VUF2-F1
#
_cell.length_a   1.000
_cell.length_b   1.000
_cell.length_c   1.000
_cell.angle_alpha   90.00
_cell.angle_beta   90.00
_cell.angle_gamma   90.00
#
_symmetry.space_group_name_H-M   'P 1'
#
loop_
_entity.id
_entity.type
_entity.pdbx_description
1 polymer ?
#
loop_
_entity_poly.entity_id
_entity_poly.type
_entity_poly.pdbx_seq_one_letter_code
_entity_poly.pdbx_strand_id
1 'polypeptide(L)'
;MHAKESAAYALWQIYDLFTDGNRLVINGRFVRYLTAQDQRELARYQSKVAYWQGNLNEHIQHRINVGTNQYREAMNRAFGPGGSFHRAFTGPYWESQHLNTPPPTTLPPLPPELLVEVPVMPFPSPPAFCFR
;
A
#
# COMPACT_ATOMS: atom_id res chain seq x y z
N MET A 1 1.33 -18.60 -12.69
CA MET A 1 1.64 -18.51 -11.26
C MET A 1 2.96 -17.74 -11.09
N HIS A 2 3.03 -16.47 -11.48
CA HIS A 2 4.26 -15.66 -11.43
C HIS A 2 3.90 -14.21 -11.11
N ALA A 3 3.73 -13.90 -9.83
CA ALA A 3 3.50 -12.52 -9.36
C ALA A 3 4.07 -12.32 -7.94
N LYS A 4 5.08 -13.11 -7.54
CA LYS A 4 5.71 -13.02 -6.21
C LYS A 4 7.17 -12.56 -6.25
N GLU A 5 7.69 -12.15 -7.41
CA GLU A 5 9.12 -11.81 -7.57
C GLU A 5 9.41 -10.30 -7.63
N SER A 6 8.43 -9.41 -7.80
CA SER A 6 8.73 -8.09 -8.39
C SER A 6 9.18 -6.95 -7.47
N ALA A 7 9.20 -7.07 -6.14
CA ALA A 7 9.68 -5.96 -5.30
C ALA A 7 11.13 -6.16 -4.81
N ALA A 8 11.47 -7.38 -4.41
CA ALA A 8 12.84 -7.72 -4.02
C ALA A 8 13.77 -7.59 -5.24
N TYR A 9 13.43 -8.19 -6.39
CA TYR A 9 14.23 -8.12 -7.63
C TYR A 9 14.44 -6.69 -8.14
N ALA A 10 13.44 -5.81 -8.01
CA ALA A 10 13.53 -4.44 -8.52
C ALA A 10 14.50 -3.55 -7.73
N LEU A 11 14.72 -3.81 -6.44
CA LEU A 11 15.68 -3.06 -5.62
C LEU A 11 17.12 -3.57 -5.74
N TRP A 12 17.31 -4.84 -6.15
CA TRP A 12 18.64 -5.37 -6.51
C TRP A 12 19.20 -4.74 -7.81
N GLN A 13 18.35 -4.18 -8.67
CA GLN A 13 18.78 -3.54 -9.92
C GLN A 13 19.45 -2.17 -9.73
N ILE A 14 19.28 -1.51 -8.58
CA ILE A 14 19.78 -0.14 -8.38
C ILE A 14 21.29 -0.11 -8.06
N TYR A 15 21.89 -1.25 -7.70
CA TYR A 15 23.33 -1.36 -7.39
C TYR A 15 24.06 -2.47 -8.16
N ASP A 16 23.44 -3.06 -9.20
CA ASP A 16 23.96 -4.22 -9.95
C ASP A 16 24.55 -5.32 -9.04
N LEU A 17 23.99 -5.46 -7.85
CA LEU A 17 24.45 -6.38 -6.84
C LEU A 17 23.38 -7.43 -6.72
N PHE A 18 23.67 -8.66 -7.10
CA PHE A 18 22.73 -9.76 -6.97
C PHE A 18 23.45 -11.04 -6.57
N THR A 19 22.80 -11.80 -5.70
CA THR A 19 23.24 -13.14 -5.35
C THR A 19 22.54 -14.12 -6.28
N ASP A 20 23.25 -14.59 -7.31
CA ASP A 20 22.76 -15.68 -8.18
C ASP A 20 23.20 -17.02 -7.58
N GLY A 21 22.29 -17.64 -6.84
CA GLY A 21 22.58 -18.81 -6.01
C GLY A 21 23.66 -18.48 -4.97
N ASN A 22 24.83 -19.11 -5.08
CA ASN A 22 25.97 -18.91 -4.17
C ASN A 22 27.02 -17.91 -4.70
N ARG A 23 26.74 -17.16 -5.77
CA ARG A 23 27.69 -16.23 -6.38
C ARG A 23 27.42 -14.80 -5.94
N LEU A 24 28.45 -14.11 -5.46
CA LEU A 24 28.42 -12.66 -5.30
C LEU A 24 28.78 -12.01 -6.63
N VAL A 25 27.83 -11.26 -7.18
CA VAL A 25 28.02 -10.46 -8.39
C VAL A 25 27.85 -8.99 -8.01
N ILE A 26 28.81 -8.16 -8.40
CA ILE A 26 28.82 -6.70 -8.18
C ILE A 26 29.06 -6.03 -9.53
N ASN A 27 28.21 -5.09 -9.94
CA ASN A 27 28.33 -4.41 -11.25
C ASN A 27 28.36 -5.41 -12.42
N GLY A 28 27.55 -6.47 -12.34
CA GLY A 28 27.50 -7.55 -13.34
C GLY A 28 28.74 -8.45 -13.39
N ARG A 29 29.72 -8.29 -12.49
CA ARG A 29 30.94 -9.11 -12.43
C ARG A 29 30.92 -10.05 -11.24
N PHE A 30 31.24 -11.32 -11.49
CA PHE A 30 31.50 -12.28 -10.43
C PHE A 30 32.70 -11.81 -9.59
N VAL A 31 32.50 -11.70 -8.28
CA VAL A 31 33.56 -11.32 -7.32
C VAL A 31 34.09 -12.56 -6.63
N ARG A 32 33.19 -13.34 -6.02
CA ARG A 32 33.51 -14.57 -5.28
C ARG A 32 32.27 -15.39 -4.99
N TYR A 33 32.44 -16.61 -4.50
CA TYR A 33 31.34 -17.33 -3.87
C TYR A 33 31.02 -16.76 -2.48
N LEU A 34 29.74 -16.84 -2.11
CA LEU A 34 29.27 -16.53 -0.77
C LEU A 34 29.82 -17.55 0.22
N THR A 35 30.39 -17.06 1.31
CA THR A 35 30.78 -17.87 2.46
C THR A 35 29.53 -18.27 3.26
N ALA A 36 29.67 -19.24 4.16
CA ALA A 36 28.59 -19.58 5.08
C ALA A 36 28.16 -18.39 5.97
N GLN A 37 29.07 -17.43 6.22
CA GLN A 37 28.70 -16.20 6.93
C GLN A 37 27.85 -15.29 6.05
N ASP A 38 28.26 -15.05 4.79
CA ASP A 38 27.49 -14.19 3.88
C ASP A 38 26.08 -14.75 3.65
N GLN A 39 25.93 -16.07 3.54
CA GLN A 39 24.62 -16.73 3.42
C GLN A 39 23.73 -16.47 4.64
N ARG A 40 24.30 -16.47 5.86
CA ARG A 40 23.54 -16.14 7.08
C ARG A 40 23.14 -14.66 7.11
N GLU A 41 24.03 -13.76 6.70
CA GLU A 41 23.73 -12.33 6.61
C GLU A 41 22.67 -12.03 5.55
N LEU A 42 22.74 -12.71 4.40
CA LEU A 42 21.76 -12.63 3.32
C LEU A 42 20.38 -13.09 3.79
N ALA A 43 20.28 -14.23 4.47
CA ALA A 43 19.01 -14.73 5.01
C ALA A 43 18.38 -13.74 6.00
N ARG A 44 19.18 -13.15 6.89
CA ARG A 44 18.70 -12.11 7.83
C ARG A 44 18.21 -10.87 7.09
N TYR A 45 18.93 -10.44 6.05
CA TYR A 45 18.52 -9.31 5.23
C TYR A 45 17.21 -9.57 4.49
N GLN A 46 17.05 -10.76 3.90
CA GLN A 46 15.81 -11.16 3.23
C GLN A 46 14.60 -11.12 4.18
N SER A 47 14.76 -11.56 5.43
CA SER A 47 13.69 -11.43 6.44
C SER A 47 13.33 -9.98 6.75
N LYS A 48 14.31 -9.08 6.84
CA LYS A 48 14.07 -7.64 7.03
C LYS A 48 13.34 -7.02 5.85
N VAL A 49 13.71 -7.40 4.62
CA VAL A 49 13.04 -6.93 3.39
C VAL A 49 11.60 -7.43 3.34
N ALA A 50 11.35 -8.70 3.70
CA ALA A 50 10.00 -9.25 3.76
C ALA A 50 9.12 -8.51 4.77
N TYR A 51 9.65 -8.22 5.96
CA TYR A 51 8.95 -7.44 6.98
C TYR A 51 8.67 -6.00 6.51
N TRP A 52 9.66 -5.33 5.92
CA TRP A 52 9.49 -4.01 5.31
C TRP A 52 8.41 -3.99 4.22
N GLN A 53 8.40 -4.99 3.34
CA GLN A 53 7.41 -5.11 2.27
C GLN A 53 5.99 -5.30 2.83
N GLY A 54 5.84 -6.07 3.91
CA GLY A 54 4.56 -6.23 4.61
C GLY A 54 4.02 -4.90 5.12
N ASN A 55 4.85 -4.13 5.83
CA ASN A 55 4.50 -2.80 6.32
C ASN A 55 4.20 -1.81 5.18
N LEU A 56 4.95 -1.84 4.07
CA LEU A 56 4.65 -1.00 2.90
C LEU A 56 3.25 -1.30 2.34
N ASN A 57 2.89 -2.58 2.25
CA ASN A 57 1.56 -2.98 1.78
C ASN A 57 0.47 -2.46 2.73
N GLU A 58 0.66 -2.59 4.04
CA GLU A 58 -0.27 -2.06 5.04
C GLU A 58 -0.40 -0.53 4.93
N HIS A 59 0.72 0.18 4.74
CA HIS A 59 0.72 1.63 4.59
C HIS A 59 -0.02 2.08 3.31
N ILE A 60 0.13 1.35 2.19
CA ILE A 60 -0.63 1.60 0.96
C ILE A 60 -2.13 1.38 1.20
N GLN A 61 -2.52 0.28 1.87
CA GLN A 61 -3.92 0.01 2.18
C GLN A 61 -4.52 1.07 3.10
N HIS A 62 -3.79 1.51 4.12
CA HIS A 62 -4.20 2.62 4.97
C HIS A 62 -4.51 3.88 4.15
N ARG A 63 -3.63 4.28 3.23
CA ARG A 63 -3.87 5.45 2.37
C ARG A 63 -5.11 5.30 1.48
N ILE A 64 -5.34 4.11 0.94
CA ILE A 64 -6.55 3.79 0.17
C ILE A 64 -7.80 3.92 1.06
N ASN A 65 -7.75 3.43 2.30
CA ASN A 65 -8.87 3.50 3.24
C ASN A 65 -9.19 4.95 3.63
N VAL A 66 -8.17 5.75 3.94
CA VAL A 66 -8.33 7.19 4.22
C VAL A 66 -8.97 7.91 3.04
N GLY A 67 -8.47 7.68 1.82
CA GLY A 67 -9.06 8.27 0.61
C GLY A 67 -10.50 7.81 0.35
N THR A 68 -10.79 6.53 0.62
CA THR A 68 -12.15 5.98 0.53
C THR A 68 -13.10 6.68 1.50
N ASN A 69 -12.68 6.92 2.74
CA ASN A 69 -13.51 7.62 3.71
C ASN A 69 -13.73 9.08 3.33
N GLN A 70 -12.70 9.79 2.87
CA GLN A 70 -12.84 11.15 2.35
C GLN A 70 -13.86 11.22 1.20
N TYR A 71 -13.82 10.25 0.28
CA TYR A 71 -14.80 10.13 -0.80
C TYR A 71 -16.22 9.90 -0.25
N ARG A 72 -16.40 8.94 0.67
CA ARG A 72 -17.72 8.65 1.27
C ARG A 72 -18.29 9.87 1.99
N GLU A 73 -17.46 10.62 2.71
CA GLU A 73 -17.86 11.87 3.37
C GLU A 73 -18.28 12.95 2.38
N ALA A 74 -17.55 13.12 1.27
CA ALA A 74 -17.90 14.06 0.22
C ALA A 74 -19.23 13.68 -0.45
N MET A 75 -19.42 12.39 -0.76
CA MET A 75 -20.66 11.87 -1.33
C MET A 75 -21.84 12.04 -0.37
N ASN A 76 -21.67 11.76 0.93
CA ASN A 76 -22.72 11.96 1.92
C ASN A 76 -23.07 13.44 2.10
N ARG A 77 -22.09 14.35 2.03
CA ARG A 77 -22.34 15.80 2.06
C ARG A 77 -23.12 16.30 0.85
N ALA A 78 -22.93 15.69 -0.31
CA ALA A 78 -23.59 16.07 -1.54
C ALA A 78 -24.97 15.40 -1.69
N PHE A 79 -25.00 14.07 -1.63
CA PHE A 79 -26.12 13.22 -2.01
C PHE A 79 -26.73 12.43 -0.85
N GLY A 80 -26.12 12.45 0.34
CA GLY A 80 -26.71 11.81 1.52
C GLY A 80 -27.95 12.55 2.04
N PRO A 81 -28.62 12.02 3.07
CA PRO A 81 -29.70 12.71 3.76
C PRO A 81 -29.28 14.12 4.19
N GLY A 82 -30.04 15.14 3.77
CA GLY A 82 -29.70 16.54 4.06
C GLY A 82 -28.47 17.07 3.30
N GLY A 83 -27.98 16.34 2.30
CA GLY A 83 -26.92 16.79 1.40
C GLY A 83 -27.31 18.01 0.57
N SER A 84 -26.32 18.65 -0.07
CA SER A 84 -26.55 19.84 -0.89
C SER A 84 -27.46 19.58 -2.10
N PHE A 85 -27.31 18.44 -2.78
CA PHE A 85 -28.21 18.07 -3.88
C PHE A 85 -29.61 17.79 -3.38
N HIS A 86 -29.75 17.02 -2.30
CA HIS A 86 -31.06 16.77 -1.70
C HIS A 86 -31.76 18.10 -1.39
N ARG A 87 -31.10 19.01 -0.66
CA ARG A 87 -31.66 20.33 -0.32
C ARG A 87 -32.00 21.22 -1.51
N ALA A 88 -31.25 21.13 -2.61
CA ALA A 88 -31.49 21.96 -3.79
C ALA A 88 -32.68 21.49 -4.63
N PHE A 89 -32.97 20.19 -4.61
CA PHE A 89 -34.04 19.59 -5.42
C PHE A 89 -35.31 19.28 -4.63
N THR A 90 -35.23 19.10 -3.31
CA THR A 90 -36.41 18.92 -2.47
C THR A 90 -36.99 20.26 -2.04
N GLY A 91 -38.25 20.48 -2.36
CA GLY A 91 -39.05 21.64 -1.95
C GLY A 91 -40.54 21.42 -2.23
N PRO A 92 -41.42 22.38 -1.94
CA PRO A 92 -42.88 22.19 -1.97
C PRO A 92 -43.40 21.67 -3.32
N TYR A 93 -42.80 22.12 -4.43
CA TYR A 93 -43.13 21.63 -5.76
C TYR A 93 -42.74 20.16 -5.94
N TRP A 94 -41.53 19.76 -5.57
CA TRP A 94 -41.07 18.37 -5.65
C TRP A 94 -41.93 17.44 -4.79
N GLU A 95 -42.31 17.88 -3.59
CA GLU A 95 -43.24 17.17 -2.71
C GLU A 95 -44.64 17.03 -3.34
N SER A 96 -45.13 18.07 -4.04
CA SER A 96 -46.41 18.04 -4.75
C SER A 96 -46.43 17.10 -5.97
N GLN A 97 -45.26 16.77 -6.53
CA GLN A 97 -45.17 15.86 -7.68
C GLN A 97 -45.35 14.38 -7.28
N HIS A 98 -45.48 14.06 -5.98
CA HIS A 98 -45.63 12.69 -5.46
C HIS A 98 -44.64 11.68 -6.10
N LEU A 99 -43.42 12.14 -6.36
CA LEU A 99 -42.43 11.32 -7.03
C LEU A 99 -42.05 10.15 -6.12
N ASN A 100 -42.13 8.92 -6.64
CA ASN A 100 -41.71 7.69 -5.95
C ASN A 100 -40.18 7.57 -5.88
N THR A 101 -39.47 8.68 -5.67
CA THR A 101 -38.01 8.66 -5.55
C THR A 101 -37.65 8.12 -4.17
N PRO A 102 -36.82 7.07 -4.07
CA PRO A 102 -36.39 6.56 -2.78
C PRO A 102 -35.60 7.63 -2.02
N PRO A 103 -35.69 7.66 -0.67
CA PRO A 103 -34.95 8.62 0.13
C PRO A 103 -33.45 8.40 -0.06
N PRO A 104 -32.63 9.47 0.02
CA PRO A 104 -31.19 9.32 -0.08
C PRO A 104 -30.64 8.43 1.02
N THR A 105 -29.61 7.66 0.70
CA THR A 105 -28.92 6.78 1.64
C THR A 105 -27.51 7.28 1.92
N THR A 106 -26.91 6.80 3.01
CA THR A 106 -25.52 7.11 3.35
C THR A 106 -24.59 6.00 2.88
N LEU A 107 -23.40 6.38 2.45
CA LEU A 107 -22.26 5.49 2.35
C LEU A 107 -21.57 5.45 3.72
N PRO A 108 -21.69 4.36 4.50
CA PRO A 108 -21.13 4.31 5.85
C PRO A 108 -19.59 4.40 5.78
N PRO A 109 -18.92 5.11 6.70
CA PRO A 109 -17.46 5.15 6.73
C PRO A 109 -16.89 3.75 7.00
N LEU A 110 -15.64 3.53 6.59
CA LEU A 110 -14.89 2.36 6.98
C LEU A 110 -14.66 2.34 8.51
N PRO A 111 -14.61 1.14 9.13
CA PRO A 111 -14.32 1.01 10.55
C PRO A 111 -13.00 1.70 10.97
N PRO A 112 -12.93 2.30 12.18
CA PRO A 112 -11.74 3.01 12.65
C PRO A 112 -10.47 2.17 12.66
N GLU A 113 -10.59 0.85 12.86
CA GLU A 113 -9.48 -0.08 12.90
C GLU A 113 -8.74 -0.14 11.56
N LEU A 114 -9.42 0.16 10.44
CA LEU A 114 -8.84 0.21 9.11
C LEU A 114 -8.17 1.54 8.77
N LEU A 115 -8.27 2.52 9.68
CA LEU A 115 -7.73 3.87 9.55
C LEU A 115 -6.60 4.14 10.54
N VAL A 116 -6.18 3.13 11.31
CA VAL A 116 -5.03 3.24 12.20
C VAL A 116 -3.79 3.56 11.37
N GLU A 117 -3.03 4.57 11.78
CA GLU A 117 -1.81 4.97 11.09
C GLU A 117 -0.80 3.82 11.07
N VAL A 118 -0.26 3.55 9.88
CA VAL A 118 0.81 2.56 9.69
C VAL A 118 2.14 3.30 9.64
N PRO A 119 3.07 3.05 10.59
CA PRO A 119 4.34 3.74 10.62
C PRO A 119 5.16 3.43 9.38
N VAL A 120 5.81 4.46 8.82
CA VAL A 120 6.72 4.29 7.67
C VAL A 120 8.04 3.72 8.15
N MET A 121 8.44 2.58 7.60
CA MET A 121 9.74 1.99 7.89
C MET A 121 10.76 2.32 6.79
N PRO A 122 12.01 2.68 7.16
CA PRO A 122 13.06 2.85 6.19
C PRO A 122 13.40 1.51 5.51
N PHE A 123 13.84 1.58 4.26
CA PHE A 123 14.30 0.39 3.55
C PHE A 123 15.52 -0.22 4.27
N PRO A 124 15.59 -1.55 4.47
CA PRO A 124 16.70 -2.18 5.16
C PRO A 124 18.03 -1.95 4.44
N SER A 125 19.08 -1.67 5.21
CA SER A 125 20.44 -1.57 4.66
C SER A 125 20.92 -2.94 4.17
N PRO A 126 21.62 -3.01 3.03
CA PRO A 126 22.12 -4.26 2.49
C PRO A 126 23.23 -4.85 3.38
N PRO A 127 23.50 -6.17 3.28
CA PRO A 127 24.57 -6.83 4.02
C PRO A 127 25.95 -6.19 3.82
N ALA A 128 26.81 -6.30 4.84
CA ALA A 128 28.13 -5.68 4.80
C ALA A 128 29.03 -6.23 3.68
N PHE A 129 28.87 -7.51 3.32
CA PHE A 129 29.63 -8.13 2.24
C PHE A 129 29.33 -7.55 0.85
N CYS A 130 28.25 -6.78 0.70
CA CYS A 130 27.93 -6.07 -0.54
C CYS A 130 28.88 -4.89 -0.80
N PHE A 131 29.67 -4.47 0.19
CA PHE A 131 30.56 -3.32 0.11
C PHE A 131 32.05 -3.70 0.19
N ARG A 132 32.37 -4.99 0.18
CA ARG A 132 33.73 -5.52 0.36
C ARG A 132 34.27 -6.17 -0.89
#